data_AF-A0A1B9QXN8-F1
#
_entry.id   AF-A0A1B9QXN8-F1
#
_cell.length_a   1.000
_cell.length_b   1.000
_cell.length_c   1.000
_cell.angle_alpha   90.00
_cell.angle_beta   90.00
_cell.angle_gamma   90.00
#
_symmetry.space_group_name_H-M   'P 1'
#
loop_
_entity.id
_entity.type
_entity.pdbx_description
1 polymer ?
#
loop_
_entity_poly.entity_id
_entity_poly.type
_entity_poly.pdbx_seq_one_letter_code
_entity_poly.pdbx_strand_id
1 'polypeptide(L)'
;ITTRSSKAVLENGLFRDGHFQALLAEYDMAPVKFDETHIWLIEDDNGNSIDDAKTINDQTYMADFITHKVYKLTQDDNVAIHASLAGGRKTMAFYFGYAMSLFGREQDTLSHVFVDDQYEFVRDFWYPTKEPKWVAGKNGQGEVDVSKATITLAEIPFVRMRCSVDSSLITSMSKSSFSQT
;
A
#
# COMPACT_ATOMS: atom_id res chain seq x y z
N ILE A 1 0.53 4.54 -1.92
CA ILE A 1 -0.12 5.75 -1.33
C ILE A 1 0.50 5.98 0.03
N THR A 2 0.93 7.21 0.34
CA THR A 2 1.60 7.55 1.61
C THR A 2 1.44 9.04 1.95
N THR A 3 1.99 9.48 3.08
CA THR A 3 2.08 10.89 3.48
C THR A 3 3.46 11.48 3.21
N ARG A 4 3.58 12.81 3.23
CA ARG A 4 4.85 13.50 2.95
C ARG A 4 5.97 13.08 3.90
N SER A 5 5.66 12.88 5.19
CA SER A 5 6.65 12.46 6.21
C SER A 5 7.34 11.14 5.90
N SER A 6 6.66 10.22 5.19
CA SER A 6 7.18 8.90 4.87
C SER A 6 7.85 8.83 3.49
N LYS A 7 7.70 9.86 2.65
CA LYS A 7 8.22 9.87 1.28
C LYS A 7 9.73 9.65 1.21
N ALA A 8 10.49 10.41 2.00
CA ALA A 8 11.95 10.33 1.98
C ALA A 8 12.45 8.94 2.37
N VAL A 9 11.80 8.28 3.33
CA VAL A 9 12.16 6.91 3.75
C VAL A 9 11.93 5.92 2.61
N LEU A 10 10.80 6.03 1.91
CA LEU A 10 10.49 5.17 0.77
C LEU A 10 11.44 5.40 -0.41
N GLU A 11 11.71 6.65 -0.77
CA GLU A 11 12.63 6.98 -1.87
C GLU A 11 14.06 6.52 -1.58
N ASN A 12 14.54 6.78 -0.36
CA ASN A 12 15.87 6.35 0.06
C ASN A 12 15.98 4.83 -0.01
N GLY A 13 15.09 4.10 0.67
CA GLY A 13 15.21 2.64 0.73
C GLY A 13 14.92 1.94 -0.59
N LEU A 14 13.81 2.25 -1.25
CA LEU A 14 13.41 1.54 -2.48
C LEU A 14 14.35 1.85 -3.65
N PHE A 15 14.73 3.11 -3.82
CA PHE A 15 15.43 3.56 -5.03
C PHE A 15 16.89 3.94 -4.79
N ARG A 16 17.19 4.83 -3.84
CA ARG A 16 18.55 5.37 -3.69
C ARG A 16 19.54 4.35 -3.11
N ASP A 17 19.10 3.60 -2.12
CA ASP A 17 19.86 2.52 -1.48
C ASP A 17 19.79 1.21 -2.31
N GLY A 18 18.99 1.19 -3.37
CA GLY A 18 18.97 0.14 -4.38
C GLY A 18 18.25 -1.15 -3.97
N HIS A 19 17.47 -1.16 -2.87
CA HIS A 19 16.84 -2.39 -2.38
C HIS A 19 15.84 -2.99 -3.36
N PHE A 20 15.07 -2.16 -4.09
CA PHE A 20 14.14 -2.67 -5.10
C PHE A 20 14.89 -3.36 -6.26
N GLN A 21 15.96 -2.73 -6.77
CA GLN A 21 16.75 -3.32 -7.84
C GLN A 21 17.47 -4.61 -7.39
N ALA A 22 17.92 -4.65 -6.13
CA ALA A 22 18.53 -5.83 -5.54
C ALA A 22 17.54 -7.01 -5.47
N LEU A 23 16.28 -6.77 -5.09
CA LEU A 23 15.21 -7.78 -5.12
C LEU A 23 15.00 -8.33 -6.55
N LEU A 24 14.88 -7.44 -7.54
CA LEU A 24 14.64 -7.86 -8.92
C LEU A 24 15.78 -8.73 -9.45
N ALA A 25 17.03 -8.34 -9.15
CA ALA A 25 18.21 -9.11 -9.54
C ALA A 25 18.32 -10.44 -8.79
N GLU A 26 18.06 -10.46 -7.49
CA GLU A 26 18.13 -11.67 -6.66
C GLU A 26 17.20 -12.75 -7.19
N TYR A 27 15.97 -12.38 -7.58
CA TYR A 27 14.92 -13.32 -7.99
C TYR A 27 14.74 -13.44 -9.51
N ASP A 28 15.65 -12.90 -10.31
CA ASP A 28 15.57 -12.92 -11.79
C ASP A 28 14.21 -12.40 -12.31
N MET A 29 13.68 -11.37 -11.65
CA MET A 29 12.35 -10.84 -11.95
C MET A 29 12.37 -10.05 -13.25
N ALA A 30 11.28 -10.14 -14.02
CA ALA A 30 11.08 -9.30 -15.19
C ALA A 30 11.09 -7.80 -14.79
N PRO A 31 11.51 -6.90 -15.69
CA PRO A 31 11.45 -5.47 -15.42
C PRO A 31 10.05 -5.02 -15.04
N VAL A 32 9.91 -4.42 -13.87
CA VAL A 32 8.66 -3.85 -13.38
C VAL A 32 8.69 -2.34 -13.58
N LYS A 33 7.64 -1.78 -14.18
CA LYS A 33 7.47 -0.33 -14.25
C LYS A 33 7.07 0.19 -12.87
N PHE A 34 8.06 0.57 -12.08
CA PHE A 34 7.88 1.13 -10.75
C PHE A 34 9.04 2.08 -10.43
N ASP A 35 8.71 3.35 -10.25
CA ASP A 35 9.64 4.44 -10.00
C ASP A 35 9.01 5.46 -9.01
N GLU A 36 9.72 6.52 -8.67
CA GLU A 36 9.27 7.55 -7.73
C GLU A 36 7.91 8.18 -8.11
N THR A 37 7.53 8.20 -9.40
CA THR A 37 6.24 8.75 -9.85
C THR A 37 5.04 7.88 -9.42
N HIS A 38 5.30 6.64 -9.01
CA HIS A 38 4.28 5.71 -8.50
C HIS A 38 4.04 5.90 -6.99
N ILE A 39 4.82 6.76 -6.31
CA ILE A 39 4.55 7.17 -4.93
C ILE A 39 3.51 8.28 -4.93
N TRP A 40 2.24 7.90 -4.72
CA TRP A 40 1.17 8.87 -4.53
C TRP A 40 1.14 9.41 -3.10
N LEU A 41 1.31 10.72 -2.98
CA LEU A 41 1.12 11.46 -1.73
C LEU A 41 -0.34 11.83 -1.54
N ILE A 42 -0.86 11.63 -0.33
CA ILE A 42 -2.18 12.12 0.05
C ILE A 42 -2.12 13.65 0.06
N GLU A 43 -3.13 14.30 -0.54
CA GLU A 43 -3.23 15.74 -0.72
C GLU A 43 -4.53 16.27 -0.11
N ASP A 44 -4.51 17.52 0.35
CA ASP A 44 -5.69 18.28 0.73
C ASP A 44 -6.48 18.78 -0.50
N ASP A 45 -7.61 19.45 -0.26
CA ASP A 45 -8.47 19.99 -1.31
C ASP A 45 -7.79 21.04 -2.21
N ASN A 46 -6.67 21.62 -1.75
CA ASN A 46 -5.86 22.59 -2.51
C ASN A 46 -4.70 21.92 -3.27
N GLY A 47 -4.58 20.59 -3.21
CA GLY A 47 -3.49 19.82 -3.82
C GLY A 47 -2.19 19.83 -3.02
N ASN A 48 -2.20 20.29 -1.76
CA ASN A 48 -1.01 20.26 -0.91
C ASN A 48 -0.88 18.91 -0.22
N SER A 49 0.30 18.30 -0.29
CA SER A 49 0.54 17.02 0.38
C SER A 49 0.48 17.15 1.91
N ILE A 50 -0.30 16.26 2.55
CA ILE A 50 -0.41 16.22 4.01
C ILE A 50 0.83 15.59 4.65
N ASP A 51 1.14 16.02 5.88
CA ASP A 51 2.39 15.63 6.53
C ASP A 51 2.34 14.23 7.14
N ASP A 52 1.50 14.05 8.17
CA ASP A 52 1.44 12.82 8.97
C ASP A 52 0.00 12.42 9.31
N ALA A 53 -1.00 12.81 8.53
CA ALA A 53 -2.40 12.37 8.64
C ALA A 53 -2.98 12.21 10.07
N LYS A 54 -2.80 13.19 10.95
CA LYS A 54 -3.15 13.12 12.39
C LYS A 54 -4.44 13.83 12.74
N THR A 55 -4.80 14.86 11.99
CA THR A 55 -5.99 15.67 12.27
C THR A 55 -7.25 15.00 11.73
N ILE A 56 -8.43 15.45 12.18
CA ILE A 56 -9.71 14.97 11.62
C ILE A 56 -9.79 15.31 10.12
N ASN A 57 -9.37 16.52 9.73
CA ASN A 57 -9.35 16.93 8.33
C ASN A 57 -8.41 16.04 7.50
N ASP A 58 -7.25 15.66 8.03
CA ASP A 58 -6.37 14.76 7.30
C ASP A 58 -7.00 13.37 7.08
N GLN A 59 -7.82 12.89 8.03
CA GLN A 59 -8.53 11.63 7.86
C GLN A 59 -9.58 11.73 6.74
N THR A 60 -10.22 12.89 6.57
CA THR A 60 -11.08 13.18 5.42
C THR A 60 -10.31 13.13 4.11
N TYR A 61 -9.22 13.89 4.02
CA TYR A 61 -8.39 13.93 2.81
C TYR A 61 -7.87 12.54 2.44
N MET A 62 -7.50 11.74 3.43
CA MET A 62 -7.05 10.37 3.23
C MET A 62 -8.15 9.44 2.71
N ALA A 63 -9.38 9.54 3.26
CA ALA A 63 -10.53 8.77 2.79
C ALA A 63 -10.84 9.07 1.33
N ASP A 64 -10.96 10.35 0.99
CA ASP A 64 -11.33 10.82 -0.33
C ASP A 64 -10.23 10.51 -1.35
N PHE A 65 -8.96 10.72 -0.98
CA PHE A 65 -7.83 10.43 -1.84
C PHE A 65 -7.76 8.93 -2.19
N ILE A 66 -7.80 8.05 -1.19
CA ILE A 66 -7.72 6.59 -1.42
C ILE A 66 -8.91 6.15 -2.28
N THR A 67 -10.11 6.60 -1.92
CA THR A 67 -11.35 6.20 -2.61
C THR A 67 -11.36 6.65 -4.07
N HIS A 68 -10.98 7.90 -4.34
CA HIS A 68 -10.87 8.42 -5.70
C HIS A 68 -9.80 7.70 -6.53
N LYS A 69 -8.66 7.33 -5.94
CA LYS A 69 -7.60 6.59 -6.65
C LYS A 69 -8.06 5.19 -7.03
N VAL A 70 -8.68 4.46 -6.11
CA VAL A 70 -9.25 3.14 -6.40
C VAL A 70 -10.32 3.26 -7.49
N TYR A 71 -11.29 4.17 -7.34
CA TYR A 71 -12.32 4.40 -8.36
C TYR A 71 -11.71 4.65 -9.75
N LYS A 72 -10.74 5.56 -9.86
CA LYS A 72 -10.05 5.88 -11.13
C LYS A 72 -9.36 4.66 -11.75
N LEU A 73 -8.63 3.88 -10.97
CA LEU A 73 -7.97 2.67 -11.45
C LEU A 73 -8.99 1.64 -11.98
N THR A 74 -10.14 1.52 -11.30
CA THR A 74 -11.19 0.59 -11.73
C THR A 74 -12.01 1.06 -12.95
N GLN A 75 -11.69 2.21 -13.54
CA GLN A 75 -12.28 2.64 -14.82
C GLN A 75 -11.60 1.99 -16.02
N ASP A 76 -10.40 1.44 -15.85
CA ASP A 76 -9.68 0.72 -16.90
C ASP A 76 -9.90 -0.79 -16.76
N ASP A 77 -10.70 -1.38 -17.64
CA ASP A 77 -11.01 -2.81 -17.65
C ASP A 77 -9.80 -3.70 -17.96
N ASN A 78 -8.71 -3.14 -18.48
CA ASN A 78 -7.47 -3.88 -18.76
C ASN A 78 -6.49 -3.92 -17.57
N VAL A 79 -6.82 -3.22 -16.48
CA VAL A 79 -6.04 -3.21 -15.24
C VAL A 79 -6.76 -4.04 -14.21
N ALA A 80 -6.03 -4.87 -13.45
CA ALA A 80 -6.51 -5.49 -12.22
C ALA A 80 -5.80 -4.85 -11.03
N ILE A 81 -6.54 -4.48 -10.00
CA ILE A 81 -5.98 -3.90 -8.78
C ILE A 81 -5.67 -5.01 -7.80
N HIS A 82 -4.41 -5.10 -7.38
CA HIS A 82 -4.02 -5.86 -6.20
C HIS A 82 -3.72 -4.88 -5.05
N ALA A 83 -4.71 -4.69 -4.17
CA ALA A 83 -4.58 -3.83 -3.00
C ALA A 83 -3.90 -4.59 -1.86
N SER A 84 -2.62 -4.32 -1.61
CA SER A 84 -1.89 -4.92 -0.49
C SER A 84 -1.89 -4.00 0.72
N LEU A 85 -2.46 -4.48 1.82
CA LEU A 85 -2.39 -3.86 3.14
C LEU A 85 -1.10 -4.33 3.81
N ALA A 86 -0.08 -3.49 3.86
CA ALA A 86 1.19 -3.80 4.50
C ALA A 86 1.55 -2.68 5.49
N GLY A 87 1.41 -2.98 6.79
CA GLY A 87 1.78 -2.07 7.88
C GLY A 87 1.16 -0.66 7.84
N GLY A 88 1.59 0.22 8.74
CA GLY A 88 1.25 1.64 8.74
C GLY A 88 -0.01 2.02 9.54
N ARG A 89 -0.67 3.12 9.13
CA ARG A 89 -1.84 3.67 9.83
C ARG A 89 -3.07 2.80 9.60
N LYS A 90 -3.64 2.26 10.69
CA LYS A 90 -4.86 1.40 10.65
C LYS A 90 -6.01 2.02 9.85
N THR A 91 -6.16 3.34 9.94
CA THR A 91 -7.20 4.08 9.22
C THR A 91 -7.00 4.04 7.70
N MET A 92 -5.76 4.04 7.19
CA MET A 92 -5.51 3.87 5.74
C MET A 92 -5.97 2.50 5.25
N ALA A 93 -5.67 1.45 6.02
CA ALA A 93 -6.08 0.09 5.69
C ALA A 93 -7.61 -0.04 5.67
N PHE A 94 -8.29 0.61 6.62
CA PHE A 94 -9.75 0.69 6.62
C PHE A 94 -10.30 1.35 5.35
N TYR A 95 -9.78 2.52 4.95
CA TYR A 95 -10.24 3.19 3.74
C TYR A 95 -9.95 2.42 2.45
N PHE A 96 -8.84 1.68 2.38
CA PHE A 96 -8.60 0.77 1.26
C PHE A 96 -9.64 -0.35 1.22
N GLY A 97 -9.90 -1.03 2.34
CA GLY A 97 -10.93 -2.08 2.40
C GLY A 97 -12.32 -1.56 2.05
N TYR A 98 -12.66 -0.36 2.53
CA TYR A 98 -13.89 0.34 2.19
C TYR A 98 -13.99 0.67 0.70
N ALA A 99 -12.97 1.30 0.12
CA ALA A 99 -12.93 1.63 -1.30
C ALA A 99 -12.97 0.38 -2.19
N MET A 100 -12.26 -0.68 -1.81
CA MET A 100 -12.31 -1.96 -2.51
C MET A 100 -13.70 -2.60 -2.41
N SER A 101 -14.39 -2.50 -1.27
CA SER A 101 -15.75 -3.02 -1.13
C SER A 101 -16.74 -2.30 -2.06
N LEU A 102 -16.59 -0.99 -2.23
CA LEU A 102 -17.45 -0.19 -3.11
C LEU A 102 -17.13 -0.37 -4.59
N PHE A 103 -15.84 -0.29 -4.95
CA PHE A 103 -15.41 -0.13 -6.34
C PHE A 103 -14.67 -1.34 -6.90
N GLY A 104 -14.18 -2.26 -6.07
CA GLY A 104 -13.46 -3.44 -6.51
C GLY A 104 -14.30 -4.33 -7.42
N ARG A 105 -13.76 -4.67 -8.58
CA ARG A 105 -14.33 -5.58 -9.58
C ARG A 105 -13.89 -7.01 -9.31
N GLU A 106 -14.49 -7.97 -10.00
CA GLU A 106 -14.21 -9.40 -9.82
C GLU A 106 -12.72 -9.75 -9.95
N GLN A 107 -11.99 -9.08 -10.86
CA GLN A 107 -10.55 -9.28 -11.04
C GLN A 107 -9.66 -8.60 -9.99
N ASP A 108 -10.22 -7.70 -9.17
CA ASP A 108 -9.44 -6.92 -8.21
C ASP A 108 -9.36 -7.66 -6.87
N THR A 109 -8.20 -7.71 -6.24
CA THR A 109 -7.92 -8.46 -4.99
C THR A 109 -7.49 -7.53 -3.86
N LEU A 110 -7.76 -7.96 -2.62
CA LEU A 110 -7.28 -7.31 -1.39
C LEU A 110 -6.46 -8.34 -0.63
N SER A 111 -5.27 -7.98 -0.16
CA SER A 111 -4.40 -8.89 0.58
C SER A 111 -3.74 -8.21 1.76
N HIS A 112 -3.24 -9.02 2.69
CA HIS A 112 -2.35 -8.61 3.76
C HIS A 112 -1.02 -9.34 3.63
N VAL A 113 0.07 -8.60 3.73
CA VAL A 113 1.42 -9.17 3.81
C VAL A 113 1.85 -9.16 5.26
N PHE A 114 2.27 -10.31 5.76
CA PHE A 114 2.93 -10.44 7.05
C PHE A 114 4.19 -11.29 6.93
N VAL A 115 5.11 -11.06 7.85
CA VAL A 115 6.39 -11.76 7.99
C VAL A 115 6.46 -12.33 9.41
N ASP A 116 7.28 -13.35 9.63
CA ASP A 116 7.52 -13.86 10.99
C ASP A 116 7.95 -12.72 11.95
N ASP A 117 7.44 -12.73 13.19
CA ASP A 117 7.60 -11.64 14.18
C ASP A 117 9.06 -11.20 14.39
N GLN A 118 10.01 -12.14 14.28
CA GLN A 118 11.44 -11.85 14.42
C GLN A 118 12.00 -10.92 13.34
N TYR A 119 11.33 -10.80 12.19
CA TYR A 119 11.68 -9.90 11.09
C TYR A 119 10.82 -8.63 11.07
N GLU A 120 9.73 -8.57 11.83
CA GLU A 120 8.93 -7.35 11.93
C GLU A 120 9.76 -6.20 12.52
N PHE A 121 9.71 -5.05 11.86
CA PHE A 121 10.45 -3.84 12.25
C PHE A 121 11.98 -3.99 12.26
N VAL A 122 12.53 -5.04 11.63
CA VAL A 122 13.97 -5.15 11.35
C VAL A 122 14.31 -4.16 10.24
N ARG A 123 15.10 -3.13 10.58
CA ARG A 123 15.36 -1.99 9.69
C ARG A 123 15.97 -2.38 8.35
N ASP A 124 16.86 -3.37 8.35
CA ASP A 124 17.62 -3.78 7.18
C ASP A 124 17.00 -5.02 6.49
N PHE A 125 15.77 -5.41 6.86
CA PHE A 125 14.99 -6.47 6.22
C PHE A 125 14.05 -5.88 5.15
N TRP A 126 14.36 -6.14 3.88
CA TRP A 126 13.58 -5.67 2.72
C TRP A 126 12.93 -6.80 1.92
N TYR A 127 13.63 -7.93 1.82
CA TYR A 127 13.19 -9.16 1.17
C TYR A 127 14.04 -10.33 1.69
N PRO A 128 13.56 -11.57 1.62
CA PRO A 128 14.37 -12.75 1.93
C PRO A 128 15.44 -12.93 0.87
N THR A 129 16.71 -13.03 1.27
CA THR A 129 17.79 -13.34 0.32
C THR A 129 17.84 -14.84 0.02
N LYS A 130 18.36 -15.25 -1.14
CA LYS A 130 18.56 -16.67 -1.46
C LYS A 130 19.66 -17.29 -0.59
N GLU A 131 20.71 -16.53 -0.32
CA GLU A 131 21.84 -16.92 0.52
C GLU A 131 21.77 -16.30 1.92
N PRO A 132 22.32 -16.95 2.96
CA PRO A 132 22.35 -16.42 4.31
C PRO A 132 22.95 -15.02 4.40
N LYS A 133 22.19 -14.10 5.00
CA LYS A 133 22.62 -12.73 5.22
C LYS A 133 22.15 -12.28 6.61
N TRP A 134 23.13 -12.02 7.47
CA TRP A 134 22.88 -11.59 8.84
C TRP A 134 22.75 -10.07 8.91
N VAL A 135 21.71 -9.61 9.61
CA VAL A 135 21.47 -8.19 9.91
C VAL A 135 21.14 -8.00 11.38
N ALA A 136 21.27 -6.78 11.88
CA ALA A 136 20.88 -6.46 13.25
C ALA A 136 19.38 -6.72 13.44
N GLY A 137 19.03 -7.45 14.50
CA GLY A 137 17.65 -7.76 14.85
C GLY A 137 16.85 -6.53 15.30
N LYS A 138 15.57 -6.75 15.61
CA LYS A 138 14.63 -5.71 16.04
C LYS A 138 15.21 -4.89 17.19
N ASN A 139 15.13 -3.56 17.08
CA ASN A 139 15.68 -2.62 18.08
C ASN A 139 17.18 -2.83 18.40
N GLY A 140 17.97 -3.36 17.45
CA GLY A 140 19.39 -3.64 17.65
C GLY A 140 19.68 -4.83 18.56
N GLN A 141 18.69 -5.68 18.83
CA GLN A 141 18.85 -6.86 19.67
C GLN A 141 19.17 -8.09 18.82
N GLY A 142 20.36 -8.64 19.03
CA GLY A 142 20.83 -9.84 18.34
C GLY A 142 21.02 -9.64 16.84
N GLU A 143 21.17 -10.75 16.13
CA GLU A 143 21.26 -10.80 14.69
C GLU A 143 20.26 -11.80 14.15
N VAL A 144 19.69 -11.51 12.99
CA VAL A 144 18.76 -12.39 12.28
C VAL A 144 19.26 -12.66 10.88
N ASP A 145 19.11 -13.90 10.43
CA ASP A 145 19.39 -14.31 9.07
C ASP A 145 18.16 -14.06 8.20
N VAL A 146 18.24 -13.10 7.29
CA VAL A 146 17.08 -12.67 6.47
C VAL A 146 16.71 -13.69 5.40
N SER A 147 17.59 -14.63 5.05
CA SER A 147 17.28 -15.71 4.09
C SER A 147 16.23 -16.70 4.61
N LYS A 148 16.06 -16.76 5.94
CA LYS A 148 15.12 -17.66 6.61
C LYS A 148 13.73 -17.06 6.78
N ALA A 149 13.51 -15.83 6.33
CA ALA A 149 12.23 -15.15 6.49
C ALA A 149 11.15 -15.77 5.62
N THR A 150 10.01 -16.10 6.23
CA THR A 150 8.81 -16.50 5.51
C THR A 150 7.90 -15.29 5.31
N ILE A 151 7.64 -14.92 4.06
CA ILE A 151 6.64 -13.90 3.72
C ILE A 151 5.34 -14.60 3.34
N THR A 152 4.26 -14.25 4.03
CA THR A 152 2.93 -14.74 3.69
C THR A 152 2.09 -13.62 3.11
N LEU A 153 1.55 -13.87 1.92
CA LEU A 153 0.52 -13.04 1.28
C LEU A 153 -0.83 -13.72 1.49
N ALA A 154 -1.64 -13.18 2.40
CA ALA A 154 -2.98 -13.68 2.66
C ALA A 154 -4.02 -12.81 1.93
N GLU A 155 -4.85 -13.42 1.08
CA GLU A 155 -6.00 -12.72 0.52
C GLU A 155 -7.03 -12.43 1.62
N ILE A 156 -7.51 -11.19 1.67
CA ILE A 156 -8.58 -10.77 2.59
C ILE A 156 -9.89 -10.79 1.80
N PRO A 157 -10.87 -11.64 2.17
CA PRO A 157 -12.19 -11.56 1.58
C PRO A 157 -12.87 -10.23 1.98
N PHE A 158 -13.54 -9.59 1.02
CA PHE A 158 -14.30 -8.37 1.24
C PHE A 158 -15.62 -8.40 0.48
N VAL A 159 -16.59 -7.62 0.93
CA VAL A 159 -17.92 -7.55 0.31
C VAL A 159 -17.83 -6.72 -0.96
N ARG A 160 -18.15 -7.31 -2.11
CA ARG A 160 -18.16 -6.60 -3.39
C ARG A 160 -19.52 -5.99 -3.65
N MET A 161 -19.61 -4.67 -3.60
CA MET A 161 -20.85 -3.92 -3.82
C MET A 161 -20.96 -3.37 -5.23
N ARG A 162 -19.87 -3.31 -6.01
CA ARG A 162 -19.84 -2.65 -7.33
C ARG A 162 -20.96 -3.12 -8.26
N CYS A 163 -21.24 -4.43 -8.31
CA CYS A 163 -22.29 -4.97 -9.19
C CYS A 163 -23.71 -4.85 -8.60
N SER A 164 -23.81 -4.53 -7.31
CA SER A 164 -25.08 -4.46 -6.57
C SER A 164 -25.61 -3.02 -6.43
N VAL A 165 -24.77 -2.02 -6.72
CA VAL A 165 -25.10 -0.60 -6.64
C VAL A 165 -25.28 -0.05 -8.06
N ASP A 166 -26.28 0.82 -8.23
CA ASP A 166 -26.52 1.47 -9.52
C ASP A 166 -25.27 2.24 -10.00
N SER A 167 -24.90 2.05 -11.26
CA SER A 167 -23.73 2.70 -11.87
C SER A 167 -23.73 4.24 -11.77
N SER A 168 -24.91 4.86 -11.79
CA SER A 168 -25.07 6.30 -11.60
C SER A 168 -24.73 6.72 -10.17
N LEU A 169 -25.08 5.90 -9.18
CA LEU A 169 -24.71 6.11 -7.77
C LEU A 169 -23.22 5.92 -7.56
N ILE A 170 -22.60 4.91 -8.17
CA ILE A 170 -21.14 4.71 -8.12
C ILE A 170 -20.42 5.95 -8.69
N THR A 171 -20.93 6.47 -9.80
CA THR A 171 -20.39 7.69 -10.43
C THR A 171 -20.58 8.92 -9.56
N SER A 172 -21.73 9.09 -8.89
CA SER A 172 -21.93 10.21 -7.97
C SER A 172 -21.06 10.08 -6.72
N MET A 173 -20.93 8.88 -6.17
CA MET A 173 -20.08 8.59 -5.01
C MET A 173 -18.64 8.97 -5.30
N SER A 174 -18.12 8.75 -6.51
CA SER A 174 -16.77 9.19 -6.90
C SER A 174 -16.52 10.71 -6.86
N LYS A 175 -17.57 11.52 -6.64
CA LYS A 175 -17.51 12.98 -6.52
C LYS A 175 -17.91 13.47 -5.13
N SER A 176 -18.32 12.56 -4.25
CA SER A 176 -18.73 12.85 -2.88
C SER A 176 -17.54 12.67 -1.94
N SER A 177 -17.54 13.42 -0.82
CA SER A 177 -16.64 13.11 0.28
C SER A 177 -17.16 11.88 1.04
N PHE A 178 -16.25 11.00 1.41
CA PHE A 178 -16.52 9.73 2.09
C PHE A 178 -16.26 9.80 3.61
N SER A 179 -15.97 10.99 4.12
CA SER A 179 -15.72 11.22 5.55
C SER A 179 -16.87 11.89 6.29
N GLN A 180 -17.92 12.33 5.59
CA GLN A 180 -19.07 12.97 6.22
C GLN A 180 -20.14 11.94 6.60
N THR A 181 -20.45 11.92 7.89
CA THR A 181 -21.84 11.79 8.38
C THR A 181 -22.46 13.17 8.53
#